data_AF-R7CZ79-F1
#
_entry.id   AF-R7CZ79-F1
#
_cell.length_a   1.000
_cell.length_b   1.000
_cell.length_c   1.000
_cell.angle_alpha   90.00
_cell.angle_beta   90.00
_cell.angle_gamma   90.00
#
_symmetry.space_group_name_H-M   'P 1'
#
loop_
_entity.id
_entity.type
_entity.pdbx_description
1 polymer ?
#
loop_
_entity_poly.entity_id
_entity_poly.type
_entity_poly.pdbx_seq_one_letter_code
_entity_poly.pdbx_strand_id
1 'polypeptide(L)'
;MKHANTKVSARFIKKEYVTINLSFNLQFGAFVNVIDNTNHVSKQFDGAKGSFQVEKGANVTVRVNPGSIKDGSQLYPTAQVDDITVWGNNGRGSIIASSHGWTVNFTADSNSKVLIHCKFGKSIN
;
A
#
# COMPACT_ATOMS: atom_id res chain seq x y z
N MET A 1 2.04 -48.80 33.58
CA MET A 1 1.78 -47.39 33.19
C MET A 1 1.12 -47.40 31.81
N LYS A 2 -0.13 -46.93 31.69
CA LYS A 2 -0.82 -46.80 30.40
C LYS A 2 -0.46 -45.44 29.80
N HIS A 3 0.25 -45.44 28.67
CA HIS A 3 0.48 -44.22 27.89
C HIS A 3 -0.83 -43.77 27.27
N ALA A 4 -1.33 -42.60 27.67
CA ALA A 4 -2.43 -41.93 27.01
C ALA A 4 -1.93 -41.35 25.68
N ASN A 5 -2.41 -41.88 24.56
CA ASN A 5 -2.18 -41.29 23.25
C ASN A 5 -3.03 -40.00 23.15
N THR A 6 -2.41 -38.86 23.44
CA THR A 6 -3.02 -37.55 23.21
C THR A 6 -3.08 -37.30 21.70
N LYS A 7 -4.29 -37.33 21.13
CA LYS A 7 -4.51 -36.89 19.74
C LYS A 7 -4.55 -35.37 19.71
N VAL A 8 -3.50 -34.75 19.18
CA VAL A 8 -3.50 -33.33 18.84
C VAL A 8 -4.21 -33.16 17.49
N SER A 9 -5.33 -32.44 17.48
CA SER A 9 -6.00 -32.04 16.25
C SER A 9 -5.58 -30.61 15.92
N ALA A 10 -4.69 -30.45 14.94
CA ALA A 10 -4.33 -29.14 14.40
C ALA A 10 -5.26 -28.78 13.24
N ARG A 11 -5.91 -27.61 13.30
CA ARG A 11 -6.70 -27.08 12.19
C ARG A 11 -5.82 -26.15 11.37
N PHE A 12 -5.52 -26.53 10.14
CA PHE A 12 -4.84 -25.65 9.19
C PHE A 12 -5.86 -24.67 8.62
N ILE A 13 -5.77 -23.40 9.01
CA ILE A 13 -6.55 -22.31 8.41
C ILE A 13 -5.78 -21.85 7.17
N LYS A 14 -6.40 -21.92 6.00
CA LYS A 14 -5.82 -21.41 4.76
C LYS A 14 -5.70 -19.88 4.87
N LYS A 15 -4.49 -19.35 4.73
CA LYS A 15 -4.27 -17.92 4.61
C LYS A 15 -4.81 -17.43 3.26
N GLU A 16 -5.71 -16.45 3.31
CA GLU A 16 -6.18 -15.74 2.12
C GLU A 16 -5.29 -14.51 1.90
N TYR A 17 -5.01 -14.17 0.64
CA TYR A 17 -4.19 -13.03 0.28
C TYR A 17 -4.97 -12.06 -0.61
N VAL A 18 -4.70 -10.78 -0.45
CA VAL A 18 -5.23 -9.71 -1.30
C VAL A 18 -4.10 -8.91 -1.90
N THR A 19 -4.37 -8.32 -3.07
CA THR A 19 -3.40 -7.50 -3.79
C THR A 19 -3.70 -6.02 -3.60
N ILE A 20 -2.67 -5.25 -3.29
CA ILE A 20 -2.69 -3.79 -3.24
C ILE A 20 -2.02 -3.29 -4.51
N ASN A 21 -2.78 -2.57 -5.35
CA ASN A 21 -2.29 -1.95 -6.57
C ASN A 21 -2.09 -0.45 -6.36
N LEU A 22 -0.88 0.04 -6.58
CA LEU A 22 -0.51 1.44 -6.48
C LEU A 22 -0.61 2.12 -7.85
N SER A 23 -1.07 3.37 -7.86
CA SER A 23 -1.08 4.23 -9.04
C SER A 23 -1.07 5.71 -8.66
N PHE A 24 -0.67 6.59 -9.59
CA PHE A 24 -0.71 8.04 -9.46
C PHE A 24 -1.76 8.68 -10.38
N ASN A 25 -2.19 9.91 -10.11
CA ASN A 25 -3.16 10.68 -10.93
C ASN A 25 -2.62 11.16 -12.29
N LEU A 26 -1.31 11.21 -12.49
CA LEU A 26 -0.65 11.63 -13.73
C LEU A 26 0.47 10.63 -14.09
N GLN A 27 1.39 11.01 -14.98
CA GLN A 27 2.60 10.23 -15.28
C GLN A 27 3.63 10.24 -14.13
N PHE A 28 3.23 10.73 -12.95
CA PHE A 28 4.05 10.72 -11.76
C PHE A 28 4.43 9.31 -11.32
N GLY A 29 5.64 9.20 -10.79
CA GLY A 29 6.12 8.08 -10.00
C GLY A 29 6.87 8.58 -8.77
N ALA A 30 7.11 7.69 -7.81
CA ALA A 30 7.92 8.02 -6.65
C ALA A 30 8.51 6.75 -6.03
N PHE A 31 9.39 6.92 -5.05
CA PHE A 31 9.68 5.83 -4.14
C PHE A 31 8.52 5.68 -3.15
N VAL A 32 7.85 4.52 -3.19
CA VAL A 32 6.71 4.22 -2.32
C VAL A 32 7.02 2.97 -1.50
N ASN A 33 6.95 3.08 -0.18
CA ASN A 33 7.05 1.96 0.74
C ASN A 33 5.64 1.47 1.10
N VAL A 34 5.39 0.18 0.92
CA VAL A 34 4.18 -0.50 1.41
C VAL A 34 4.60 -1.47 2.49
N ILE A 35 4.02 -1.34 3.67
CA ILE A 35 4.39 -2.08 4.88
C ILE A 35 3.15 -2.84 5.35
N ASP A 36 3.25 -4.16 5.44
CA ASP A 36 2.33 -5.00 6.20
C ASP A 36 2.83 -5.00 7.66
N ASN A 37 2.15 -4.21 8.49
CA ASN A 37 2.49 -4.08 9.91
C ASN A 37 2.13 -5.32 10.72
N THR A 38 1.20 -6.15 10.23
CA THR A 38 0.78 -7.39 10.90
C THR A 38 1.88 -8.45 10.81
N ASN A 39 2.51 -8.57 9.64
CA ASN A 39 3.54 -9.58 9.39
C ASN A 39 4.97 -9.01 9.35
N HIS A 40 5.14 -7.71 9.61
CA HIS A 40 6.42 -6.99 9.57
C HIS A 40 7.19 -7.16 8.25
N VAL A 41 6.47 -7.25 7.13
CA VAL A 41 7.05 -7.31 5.78
C VAL A 41 6.80 -6.02 5.04
N SER A 42 7.74 -5.61 4.18
CA SER A 42 7.59 -4.39 3.39
C SER A 42 8.17 -4.55 1.99
N LYS A 43 7.68 -3.72 1.08
CA LYS A 43 8.17 -3.62 -0.29
C LYS A 43 8.26 -2.16 -0.71
N GLN A 44 9.37 -1.81 -1.33
CA GLN A 44 9.56 -0.51 -1.97
C GLN A 44 9.28 -0.63 -3.47
N PHE A 45 8.62 0.39 -4.01
CA PHE A 45 8.39 0.57 -5.43
C PHE A 45 9.11 1.84 -5.89
N ASP A 46 9.67 1.83 -7.09
CA ASP A 46 10.13 3.03 -7.80
C ASP A 46 9.33 3.15 -9.10
N GLY A 47 8.53 4.21 -9.21
CA GLY A 47 7.81 4.54 -10.43
C GLY A 47 6.30 4.75 -10.23
N ALA A 48 5.57 4.74 -11.35
CA ALA A 48 4.17 5.16 -11.40
C ALA A 48 3.16 4.09 -10.97
N LYS A 49 3.58 2.82 -10.87
CA LYS A 49 2.72 1.68 -10.55
C LYS A 49 3.48 0.65 -9.73
N GLY A 50 2.75 -0.08 -8.90
CA GLY A 50 3.31 -1.17 -8.09
C GLY A 50 2.23 -2.11 -7.61
N SER A 51 2.62 -3.33 -7.25
CA SER A 51 1.73 -4.30 -6.62
C SER A 51 2.41 -5.05 -5.47
N PHE A 52 1.67 -5.19 -4.38
CA PHE A 52 2.07 -5.93 -3.18
C PHE A 52 0.96 -6.85 -2.72
N GLN A 53 1.27 -8.10 -2.41
CA GLN A 53 0.33 -9.04 -1.82
C GLN A 53 0.55 -9.10 -0.31
N VAL A 54 -0.56 -9.04 0.43
CA VAL A 54 -0.59 -9.13 1.89
C VAL A 54 -1.66 -10.13 2.31
N GLU A 55 -1.55 -10.66 3.52
CA GLU A 55 -2.61 -11.49 4.08
C GLU A 55 -3.89 -10.66 4.25
N LYS A 56 -5.04 -11.24 3.91
CA LYS A 56 -6.33 -10.57 4.06
C LYS A 56 -6.56 -10.20 5.53
N GLY A 57 -6.93 -8.95 5.77
CA GLY A 57 -7.06 -8.37 7.12
C GLY A 57 -5.76 -7.81 7.70
N ALA A 58 -4.65 -7.80 6.95
CA ALA A 58 -3.41 -7.16 7.38
C ALA A 58 -3.57 -5.63 7.54
N ASN A 59 -2.89 -5.07 8.54
CA ASN A 59 -2.79 -3.63 8.75
C ASN A 59 -1.67 -3.06 7.88
N VAL A 60 -2.02 -2.24 6.90
CA VAL A 60 -1.09 -1.78 5.88
C VAL A 60 -0.85 -0.29 6.00
N THR A 61 0.42 0.10 5.86
CA THR A 61 0.85 1.49 5.67
C THR A 61 1.40 1.65 4.26
N VAL A 62 0.91 2.65 3.53
CA VAL A 62 1.51 3.11 2.28
C VAL A 62 2.11 4.48 2.53
N ARG A 63 3.41 4.63 2.27
CA ARG A 63 4.16 5.86 2.45
C ARG A 63 4.92 6.22 1.19
N VAL A 64 4.68 7.42 0.68
CA VAL A 64 5.45 8.03 -0.40
C VAL A 64 6.66 8.73 0.21
N ASN A 65 7.86 8.53 -0.34
CA ASN A 65 9.06 9.18 0.16
C ASN A 65 9.12 10.64 -0.35
N PRO A 66 9.19 11.64 0.55
CA PRO A 66 9.37 13.03 0.14
C PRO A 66 10.62 13.22 -0.71
N GLY A 67 10.54 14.13 -1.70
CA GLY A 67 11.65 14.43 -2.61
C GLY A 67 11.93 13.37 -3.69
N SER A 68 11.17 12.27 -3.73
CA SER A 68 11.35 11.20 -4.73
C SER A 68 10.39 11.25 -5.91
N ILE A 69 9.48 12.24 -5.95
CA ILE A 69 8.48 12.34 -7.01
C ILE A 69 9.16 12.66 -8.34
N LYS A 70 8.83 11.89 -9.38
CA LYS A 70 9.32 12.01 -10.74
C LYS A 70 8.15 12.15 -11.70
N ASP A 71 8.29 12.92 -12.78
CA ASP A 71 7.42 12.83 -13.96
C ASP A 71 8.26 12.21 -15.09
N GLY A 72 7.92 10.98 -15.48
CA GLY A 72 8.81 10.15 -16.30
C GLY A 72 10.19 9.97 -15.64
N SER A 73 11.24 10.48 -16.28
CA SER A 73 12.63 10.44 -15.78
C SER A 73 13.05 11.68 -14.98
N GLN A 74 12.25 12.75 -14.98
CA GLN A 74 12.61 14.03 -14.36
C GLN A 74 12.19 14.07 -12.89
N LEU A 75 13.12 14.40 -12.00
CA LEU A 75 12.86 14.54 -10.56
C LEU A 75 12.25 15.92 -10.24
N TYR A 76 11.20 15.93 -9.43
CA TYR A 76 10.53 17.14 -8.93
C TYR A 76 10.60 17.18 -7.40
N PRO A 77 11.72 17.64 -6.81
CA PRO A 77 11.92 17.59 -5.37
C PRO A 77 10.94 18.47 -4.57
N THR A 78 10.31 19.46 -5.23
CA THR A 78 9.32 20.35 -4.62
C THR A 78 7.89 19.85 -4.74
N ALA A 79 7.65 18.82 -5.55
CA ALA A 79 6.33 18.23 -5.69
C ALA A 79 5.83 17.70 -4.34
N GLN A 80 4.51 17.77 -4.16
CA GLN A 80 3.83 17.39 -2.93
C GLN A 80 2.83 16.29 -3.23
N VAL A 81 2.57 15.45 -2.23
CA VAL A 81 1.39 14.59 -2.21
C VAL A 81 0.25 15.37 -1.54
N ASP A 82 -0.83 15.59 -2.28
CA ASP A 82 -2.06 16.21 -1.75
C ASP A 82 -2.79 15.22 -0.86
N ASP A 83 -3.17 14.09 -1.44
CA ASP A 83 -3.84 13.01 -0.75
C ASP A 83 -3.43 11.64 -1.29
N ILE A 84 -3.68 10.63 -0.47
CA ILE A 84 -3.65 9.23 -0.87
C ILE A 84 -5.02 8.65 -0.56
N THR A 85 -5.70 8.15 -1.58
CA THR A 85 -7.02 7.53 -1.47
C THR A 85 -6.93 6.04 -1.76
N VAL A 86 -7.55 5.22 -0.91
CA VAL A 86 -7.57 3.76 -1.03
C VAL A 86 -9.00 3.29 -1.31
N TRP A 87 -9.17 2.59 -2.43
CA TRP A 87 -10.43 2.02 -2.87
C TRP A 87 -10.43 0.50 -2.71
N GLY A 88 -11.48 -0.04 -2.10
CA GLY A 88 -11.72 -1.48 -2.10
C GLY A 88 -12.06 -2.01 -3.49
N ASN A 89 -12.03 -3.33 -3.65
CA ASN A 89 -12.33 -4.04 -4.89
C ASN A 89 -11.62 -3.46 -6.13
N ASN A 90 -10.33 -3.15 -5.97
CA ASN A 90 -9.44 -2.63 -7.01
C ASN A 90 -9.97 -1.35 -7.71
N GLY A 91 -10.61 -0.45 -6.95
CA GLY A 91 -11.15 0.81 -7.49
C GLY A 91 -12.61 0.76 -7.93
N ARG A 92 -13.28 -0.39 -7.76
CA ARG A 92 -14.72 -0.56 -8.08
C ARG A 92 -15.63 -0.52 -6.84
N GLY A 93 -15.05 -0.55 -5.64
CA GLY A 93 -15.77 -0.52 -4.38
C GLY A 93 -15.88 0.89 -3.79
N SER A 94 -16.11 0.96 -2.48
CA SER A 94 -16.05 2.19 -1.70
C SER A 94 -14.60 2.59 -1.38
N ILE A 95 -14.41 3.87 -1.04
CA ILE A 95 -13.18 4.32 -0.39
C ILE A 95 -13.12 3.68 0.99
N ILE A 96 -12.00 3.01 1.29
CA ILE A 96 -11.76 2.33 2.58
C ILE A 96 -10.80 3.12 3.47
N ALA A 97 -10.00 4.01 2.88
CA ALA A 97 -9.17 4.95 3.62
C ALA A 97 -8.78 6.14 2.74
N SER A 98 -8.53 7.28 3.37
CA SER A 98 -7.95 8.45 2.72
C SER A 98 -7.11 9.22 3.73
N SER A 99 -6.03 9.82 3.27
CA SER A 99 -5.17 10.67 4.10
C SER A 99 -4.66 11.83 3.28
N HIS A 100 -4.56 13.01 3.90
CA HIS A 100 -3.84 14.13 3.32
C HIS A 100 -2.34 13.98 3.59
N GLY A 101 -1.51 14.18 2.56
CA GLY A 101 -0.06 14.07 2.65
C GLY A 101 0.51 12.67 2.35
N TRP A 102 1.69 12.38 2.89
CA TRP A 102 2.61 11.36 2.38
C TRP A 102 2.31 9.91 2.80
N THR A 103 1.33 9.69 3.68
CA THR A 103 1.10 8.39 4.30
C THR A 103 -0.38 8.10 4.46
N VAL A 104 -0.81 6.88 4.15
CA VAL A 104 -2.15 6.35 4.48
C VAL A 104 -2.02 4.99 5.15
N ASN A 105 -2.92 4.72 6.10
CA ASN A 105 -3.04 3.44 6.80
C ASN A 105 -4.43 2.84 6.56
N PHE A 106 -4.51 1.53 6.36
CA PHE A 106 -5.78 0.84 6.15
C PHE A 106 -5.69 -0.66 6.43
N THR A 107 -6.82 -1.32 6.60
CA THR A 107 -6.92 -2.79 6.70
C THR A 107 -7.20 -3.38 5.33
N ALA A 108 -6.41 -4.37 4.90
CA ALA A 108 -6.49 -4.97 3.58
C ALA A 108 -7.48 -6.13 3.52
N ASP A 109 -8.79 -5.85 3.54
CA ASP A 109 -9.84 -6.89 3.53
C ASP A 109 -10.23 -7.38 2.13
N SER A 110 -9.86 -6.63 1.09
CA SER A 110 -10.10 -6.96 -0.32
C SER A 110 -8.96 -6.44 -1.19
N ASN A 111 -8.91 -6.88 -2.45
CA ASN A 111 -8.02 -6.28 -3.44
C ASN A 111 -8.24 -4.77 -3.45
N SER A 112 -7.17 -4.00 -3.28
CA SER A 112 -7.25 -2.56 -3.06
C SER A 112 -6.54 -1.81 -4.18
N LYS A 113 -7.08 -0.65 -4.56
CA LYS A 113 -6.39 0.31 -5.41
C LYS A 113 -6.04 1.53 -4.57
N VAL A 114 -4.75 1.81 -4.46
CA VAL A 114 -4.22 3.02 -3.83
C VAL A 114 -3.93 4.01 -4.94
N LEU A 115 -4.57 5.16 -4.87
CA LEU A 115 -4.38 6.28 -5.77
C LEU A 115 -3.67 7.39 -5.01
N ILE A 116 -2.47 7.75 -5.46
CA ILE A 116 -1.65 8.80 -4.89
C ILE A 116 -1.83 10.05 -5.76
N HIS A 117 -2.33 11.12 -5.16
CA HIS A 117 -2.51 12.39 -5.84
C HIS A 117 -1.30 13.28 -5.55
N CYS A 118 -0.51 13.51 -6.59
CA CYS A 118 0.61 14.44 -6.53
C CYS A 118 0.25 15.74 -7.26
N LYS A 119 0.83 16.84 -6.79
CA LYS A 119 0.87 18.13 -7.48
C LYS A 119 2.30 18.62 -7.61
N PHE A 120 2.60 19.30 -8.72
CA PHE A 120 3.84 20.04 -8.82
C PHE A 120 3.90 21.09 -7.70
N GLY A 121 5.08 21.25 -7.11
CA GLY A 121 5.32 22.28 -6.11
C GLY A 121 5.23 23.68 -6.73
N LYS A 122 5.25 24.71 -5.89
CA LYS A 122 5.52 26.07 -6.37
C LYS A 122 6.91 26.12 -7.02
N SER A 123 7.05 26.93 -8.07
CA SER A 123 8.36 27.29 -8.62
C SER A 123 9.25 27.78 -7.48
N ILE A 124 10.47 27.24 -7.37
CA ILE A 124 11.53 27.94 -6.64
C ILE A 124 12.12 28.91 -7.65
N ASN A 125 11.67 30.18 -7.59
CA ASN A 125 12.36 31.28 -8.25
C ASN A 125 13.57 31.70 -7.43
#